data_AF-A0AAW6FRW6-F1
#
_entry.id   AF-A0AAW6FRW6-F1
#
_cell.length_a   1.000
_cell.length_b   1.000
_cell.length_c   1.000
_cell.angle_alpha   90.00
_cell.angle_beta   90.00
_cell.angle_gamma   90.00
#
_symmetry.space_group_name_H-M   'P 1'
#
loop_
_entity.id
_entity.type
_entity.pdbx_description
1 polymer ?
#
loop_
_entity_poly.entity_id
_entity_poly.type
_entity_poly.pdbx_seq_one_letter_code
_entity_poly.pdbx_strand_id
1 'polypeptide(L)'
;MLEIRIPDWLEFSSKGQALKYGEQAEVSVFLKAEAIFLLFDGSKEKILPQQTELYQFSYLKEKTYDRLGPPLSPEDIDHLVEAGELEQVLFSEKYILTEDDYQEFSGNLMEAFQELEKEYGPPPREKEQGYLFQALWYQAEELNPGEGDCFGD
;
A
#
# COMPACT_ATOMS: atom_id res chain seq x y z
N MET A 1 7.71 -9.91 1.42
CA MET A 1 6.76 -9.04 0.66
C MET A 1 7.24 -7.60 0.70
N LEU A 2 7.56 -7.06 -0.48
CA LEU A 2 7.91 -5.66 -0.68
C LEU A 2 6.62 -4.85 -0.96
N GLU A 3 6.46 -3.72 -0.29
CA GLU A 3 5.38 -2.74 -0.48
C GLU A 3 5.90 -1.50 -1.21
N ILE A 4 5.06 -0.92 -2.08
CA ILE A 4 5.32 0.35 -2.76
C ILE A 4 4.34 1.37 -2.19
N ARG A 5 4.85 2.46 -1.61
CA ARG A 5 4.07 3.62 -1.22
C ARG A 5 4.25 4.70 -2.25
N ILE A 6 3.15 5.19 -2.82
CA ILE A 6 3.15 6.30 -3.77
C ILE A 6 2.42 7.47 -3.09
N PRO A 7 3.04 8.65 -2.98
CA PRO A 7 2.37 9.82 -2.46
C PRO A 7 1.54 10.46 -3.58
N ASP A 8 0.26 10.63 -3.30
CA ASP A 8 -0.54 11.73 -3.82
C ASP A 8 -1.49 12.16 -2.70
N TRP A 9 -1.35 13.41 -2.24
CA TRP A 9 -2.19 13.94 -1.17
C TRP A 9 -3.50 14.42 -1.79
N LEU A 10 -4.58 13.70 -1.52
CA LEU A 10 -5.91 14.07 -1.98
C LEU A 10 -6.63 14.86 -0.88
N GLU A 11 -6.95 16.12 -1.17
CA GLU A 11 -7.70 16.97 -0.25
C GLU A 11 -9.21 16.73 -0.43
N PHE A 12 -9.87 16.34 0.66
CA PHE A 12 -11.32 16.17 0.69
C PHE A 12 -11.97 17.16 1.65
N SER A 13 -13.17 17.61 1.31
CA SER A 13 -13.91 18.57 2.15
C SER A 13 -14.44 17.98 3.47
N SER A 14 -14.36 16.66 3.64
CA SER A 14 -14.69 15.97 4.90
C SER A 14 -14.08 14.58 4.96
N LYS A 15 -13.83 14.08 6.18
CA LYS A 15 -13.41 12.70 6.43
C LYS A 15 -14.35 11.66 5.82
N GLY A 16 -15.66 11.92 5.86
CA GLY A 16 -16.66 11.02 5.25
C GLY A 16 -16.56 10.94 3.73
N GLN A 17 -16.12 12.00 3.05
CA GLN A 17 -15.82 11.95 1.61
C GLN A 17 -14.53 11.20 1.32
N ALA A 18 -13.48 11.43 2.12
CA ALA A 18 -12.21 10.71 1.98
C ALA A 18 -12.39 9.19 2.12
N LEU A 19 -13.15 8.75 3.13
CA LEU A 19 -13.44 7.33 3.36
C LEU A 19 -14.22 6.71 2.19
N LYS A 20 -15.30 7.36 1.74
CA LYS A 20 -16.09 6.88 0.59
C LYS A 20 -15.28 6.82 -0.70
N TYR A 21 -14.37 7.78 -0.90
CA TYR A 21 -13.48 7.76 -2.05
C TYR A 21 -12.50 6.60 -1.96
N GLY A 22 -11.87 6.39 -0.79
CA GLY A 22 -10.96 5.27 -0.56
C GLY A 22 -11.61 3.89 -0.75
N GLU A 23 -12.91 3.75 -0.43
CA GLU A 23 -13.68 2.53 -0.68
C GLU A 23 -13.90 2.23 -2.17
N GLN A 24 -13.89 3.25 -3.04
CA GLN A 24 -14.27 3.14 -4.45
C GLN A 24 -13.08 3.28 -5.42
N ALA A 25 -12.01 3.93 -4.99
CA ALA A 25 -10.87 4.21 -5.84
C ALA A 25 -10.16 2.90 -6.20
N GLU A 26 -10.00 2.59 -7.49
CA GLU A 26 -9.17 1.48 -7.92
C GLU A 26 -7.73 1.94 -8.13
N VAL A 27 -6.79 1.27 -7.48
CA VAL A 27 -5.36 1.52 -7.62
C VAL A 27 -4.67 0.23 -7.99
N SER A 28 -3.92 0.32 -9.07
CA SER A 28 -3.06 -0.75 -9.55
C SER A 28 -1.69 -0.17 -9.84
N VAL A 29 -0.67 -0.78 -9.27
CA VAL A 29 0.72 -0.36 -9.49
C VAL A 29 1.41 -1.47 -10.26
N PHE A 30 1.97 -1.12 -11.41
CA PHE A 30 2.77 -2.03 -12.21
C PHE A 30 4.24 -1.61 -12.16
N LEU A 31 5.03 -2.39 -11.43
CA LEU A 31 6.45 -2.16 -11.23
C LEU A 31 7.26 -2.86 -12.33
N LYS A 32 8.08 -2.09 -13.04
CA LYS A 32 9.13 -2.60 -13.95
C LYS A 32 10.51 -2.23 -13.42
N ALA A 33 11.54 -2.81 -14.01
CA ALA A 33 12.94 -2.49 -13.70
C ALA A 33 13.34 -1.05 -14.08
N GLU A 34 12.63 -0.43 -15.04
CA GLU A 34 12.92 0.93 -15.51
C GLU A 34 11.91 2.01 -15.11
N ALA A 35 10.76 1.66 -14.54
CA ALA A 35 9.71 2.62 -14.16
C ALA A 35 8.62 1.96 -13.31
N ILE A 36 7.87 2.79 -12.58
CA ILE A 36 6.61 2.42 -11.94
C ILE A 36 5.47 3.00 -12.79
N PHE A 37 4.45 2.18 -13.09
CA PHE A 37 3.22 2.65 -13.73
C PHE A 37 2.09 2.60 -12.71
N LEU A 38 1.56 3.76 -12.36
CA LEU A 38 0.40 3.89 -11.49
C LEU A 38 -0.84 3.98 -12.36
N LEU A 39 -1.84 3.15 -12.08
CA LEU A 39 -3.21 3.32 -12.54
C LEU A 39 -4.04 3.67 -11.32
N PHE A 40 -4.59 4.88 -11.34
CA PHE A 40 -5.34 5.45 -10.22
C PHE A 40 -6.56 6.19 -10.79
N ASP A 41 -7.77 5.76 -10.41
CA ASP A 41 -9.04 6.42 -10.76
C ASP A 41 -9.16 6.79 -12.25
N GLY A 42 -8.80 5.84 -13.13
CA GLY A 42 -8.82 6.00 -14.59
C GLY A 42 -7.64 6.81 -15.18
N SER A 43 -6.80 7.41 -14.34
CA SER A 43 -5.55 8.06 -14.73
C SER A 43 -4.40 7.06 -14.77
N LYS A 44 -3.47 7.26 -15.71
CA LYS A 44 -2.24 6.47 -15.82
C LYS A 44 -1.05 7.39 -15.72
N GLU A 45 -0.22 7.14 -14.70
CA GLU A 45 1.02 7.85 -14.50
C GLU A 45 2.22 6.93 -14.67
N LYS A 46 3.34 7.52 -15.09
CA LYS A 46 4.63 6.84 -15.21
C LYS A 46 5.63 7.58 -14.33
N ILE A 47 6.09 6.92 -13.29
CA ILE A 47 7.08 7.42 -12.35
C ILE A 47 8.44 6.84 -12.75
N LEU A 48 9.40 7.72 -12.97
CA LEU A 48 10.77 7.33 -13.31
C LEU A 48 11.59 7.06 -12.05
N PRO A 49 12.65 6.22 -12.13
CA PRO A 49 13.49 5.90 -10.98
C PRO A 49 14.12 7.13 -10.31
N GLN A 50 14.31 8.23 -11.05
CA GLN A 50 14.89 9.48 -10.52
C GLN A 50 13.92 10.27 -9.64
N GLN A 51 12.61 10.00 -9.70
CA GLN A 51 11.58 10.69 -8.94
C GLN A 51 11.36 10.03 -7.58
N THR A 52 12.44 9.95 -6.78
CA THR A 52 12.44 9.27 -5.48
C THR A 52 11.54 9.94 -4.44
N GLU A 53 11.16 11.19 -4.66
CA GLU A 53 10.15 11.88 -3.86
C GLU A 53 8.72 11.33 -4.06
N LEU A 54 8.49 10.55 -5.12
CA LEU A 54 7.18 10.00 -5.49
C LEU A 54 7.02 8.52 -5.13
N TYR A 55 7.99 7.88 -4.49
CA TYR A 55 7.78 6.51 -4.03
C TYR A 55 8.77 6.10 -2.95
N GLN A 56 8.33 5.17 -2.11
CA GLN A 56 9.17 4.50 -1.12
C GLN A 56 8.89 3.00 -1.15
N PHE A 57 9.96 2.22 -1.05
CA PHE A 57 9.89 0.78 -0.92
C PHE A 57 10.07 0.38 0.54
N SER A 58 9.29 -0.59 1.02
CA SER A 58 9.42 -1.11 2.38
C SER A 58 9.15 -2.60 2.44
N TYR A 59 9.71 -3.27 3.44
CA TYR A 59 9.38 -4.65 3.79
C TYR A 59 8.53 -4.70 5.03
N LEU A 60 7.64 -5.67 5.09
CA LEU A 60 7.02 -6.04 6.34
C LEU A 60 8.04 -6.77 7.23
N LYS A 61 8.14 -6.38 8.50
CA LYS A 61 9.06 -7.01 9.46
C LYS A 61 8.64 -8.45 9.75
N GLU A 62 9.62 -9.34 9.98
CA GLU A 62 9.37 -10.76 10.28
C GLU A 62 8.40 -10.95 11.47
N LYS A 63 8.60 -10.19 12.55
CA LYS A 63 7.71 -10.17 13.73
C LYS A 63 6.23 -9.90 13.40
N THR A 64 5.96 -9.17 12.32
CA THR A 64 4.61 -8.82 11.91
C THR A 64 3.97 -9.98 11.16
N TYR A 65 4.74 -10.77 10.41
CA TYR A 65 4.24 -12.02 9.84
C TYR A 65 3.83 -13.01 10.94
N ASP A 66 4.61 -13.13 12.01
CA ASP A 66 4.24 -13.95 13.16
C ASP A 66 2.94 -13.49 13.81
N ARG A 67 2.70 -12.17 13.86
CA ARG A 67 1.45 -11.58 14.38
C ARG A 67 0.26 -11.88 13.47
N LEU A 68 0.41 -11.64 12.16
CA LEU A 68 -0.64 -11.86 11.17
C LEU A 68 -1.06 -13.34 11.13
N GLY A 69 -0.08 -14.24 11.22
CA GLY A 69 -0.30 -15.67 11.09
C GLY A 69 -0.82 -16.06 9.70
N PRO A 70 -1.41 -17.26 9.56
CA PRO A 70 -2.00 -17.67 8.29
C PRO A 70 -3.20 -16.77 7.92
N PRO A 71 -3.41 -16.51 6.61
CA PRO A 71 -4.58 -15.76 6.15
C PRO A 71 -5.86 -16.50 6.55
N LEU A 72 -6.94 -15.74 6.77
CA LEU A 72 -8.24 -16.31 7.05
C LEU A 72 -8.68 -17.17 5.86
N SER A 73 -9.11 -18.40 6.15
CA SER A 73 -9.64 -19.30 5.12
C SER A 73 -11.00 -18.78 4.65
N PRO A 74 -11.45 -19.14 3.44
CA PRO A 74 -12.81 -18.81 2.98
C PRO A 74 -13.89 -19.26 3.97
N GLU A 75 -13.73 -20.44 4.56
CA GLU A 75 -14.64 -20.98 5.59
C GLU A 75 -14.63 -20.13 6.88
N ASP A 76 -13.46 -19.63 7.30
CA ASP A 76 -13.35 -18.75 8.46
C ASP A 76 -14.04 -17.40 8.19
N ILE A 77 -13.88 -16.87 6.97
CA ILE A 77 -14.52 -15.62 6.55
C ILE A 77 -16.04 -15.80 6.55
N ASP A 78 -16.56 -16.88 5.94
CA ASP A 78 -17.99 -17.15 5.90
C ASP A 78 -18.58 -17.22 7.32
N HIS A 79 -17.92 -17.93 8.24
CA HIS A 79 -18.35 -17.99 9.64
C HIS A 79 -18.32 -16.64 10.35
N LEU A 80 -17.30 -15.82 10.11
CA LEU A 80 -17.20 -14.48 10.70
C LEU A 80 -18.24 -13.52 10.14
N VAL A 81 -18.61 -13.67 8.86
CA VAL A 81 -19.73 -12.93 8.24
C VAL A 81 -21.05 -13.34 8.87
N GLU A 82 -21.30 -14.65 9.01
CA GLU A 82 -22.51 -15.18 9.65
C GLU A 82 -22.65 -14.74 11.11
N ALA A 83 -21.54 -14.68 11.84
CA ALA A 83 -21.48 -14.21 13.21
C ALA A 83 -21.58 -12.68 13.36
N GLY A 84 -21.42 -11.92 12.25
CA GLY A 84 -21.36 -10.46 12.29
C GLY A 84 -20.10 -9.91 12.98
N GLU A 85 -19.03 -10.72 13.05
CA GLU A 85 -17.78 -10.41 13.73
C GLU A 85 -16.62 -10.11 12.77
N LEU A 86 -16.83 -10.28 11.46
CA LEU A 86 -15.79 -10.09 10.46
C LEU A 86 -15.10 -8.72 10.58
N GLU A 87 -15.87 -7.63 10.68
CA GLU A 87 -15.30 -6.29 10.83
C GLU A 87 -14.46 -6.17 12.11
N GLN A 88 -14.92 -6.72 13.24
CA GLN A 88 -14.16 -6.66 14.49
C GLN A 88 -12.85 -7.44 14.41
N VAL A 89 -12.83 -8.57 13.68
CA VAL A 89 -11.62 -9.35 13.45
C VAL A 89 -10.68 -8.59 12.51
N LEU A 90 -11.17 -8.06 11.39
CA LEU A 90 -10.37 -7.31 10.42
C LEU A 90 -9.77 -6.03 11.02
N PHE A 91 -10.48 -5.36 11.92
CA PHE A 91 -10.01 -4.17 12.63
C PHE A 91 -9.36 -4.47 13.98
N SER A 92 -9.00 -5.72 14.25
CA SER A 92 -8.21 -6.06 15.44
C SER A 92 -6.73 -5.69 15.24
N GLU A 93 -6.02 -5.42 16.34
CA GLU A 93 -4.57 -5.13 16.35
C GLU A 93 -3.73 -6.22 15.65
N LYS A 94 -4.29 -7.41 15.48
CA LYS A 94 -3.66 -8.51 14.75
C LYS A 94 -3.46 -8.16 13.27
N TYR A 95 -4.49 -7.64 12.61
CA TYR A 95 -4.55 -7.45 11.16
C TYR A 95 -4.32 -5.99 10.72
N ILE A 96 -4.42 -5.04 11.64
CA ILE A 96 -4.03 -3.65 11.39
C ILE A 96 -2.50 -3.59 11.27
N LEU A 97 -2.02 -3.07 10.14
CA LEU A 97 -0.61 -2.77 9.92
C LEU A 97 -0.37 -1.28 10.13
N THR A 98 0.66 -0.93 10.89
CA THR A 98 1.10 0.46 11.10
C THR A 98 2.48 0.68 10.52
N GLU A 99 2.94 1.92 10.43
CA GLU A 99 4.29 2.24 9.92
C GLU A 99 5.41 1.50 10.69
N ASP A 100 5.23 1.28 11.99
CA ASP A 100 6.12 0.47 12.84
C ASP A 100 6.25 -1.00 12.44
N ASP A 101 5.32 -1.54 11.65
CA ASP A 101 5.40 -2.90 11.12
C ASP A 101 6.28 -2.99 9.88
N TYR A 102 6.59 -1.86 9.26
CA TYR A 102 7.41 -1.77 8.07
C TYR A 102 8.84 -1.38 8.38
N GLN A 103 9.75 -1.86 7.54
CA GLN A 103 11.14 -1.46 7.50
C GLN A 103 11.43 -0.92 6.11
N GLU A 104 11.91 0.32 6.04
CA GLU A 104 12.29 0.97 4.79
C GLU A 104 13.34 0.12 4.04
N PHE A 105 13.13 -0.03 2.73
CA PHE A 105 14.12 -0.57 1.83
C PHE A 105 14.97 0.56 1.26
N SER A 106 16.26 0.54 1.59
CA SER A 106 17.21 1.56 1.14
C SER A 106 17.70 1.39 -0.30
N GLY A 107 17.25 0.36 -1.02
CA GLY A 107 17.65 0.08 -2.39
C GLY A 107 16.84 0.89 -3.41
N ASN A 108 17.37 0.99 -4.62
CA ASN A 108 16.69 1.65 -5.72
C ASN A 108 15.67 0.72 -6.40
N LEU A 109 14.89 1.27 -7.33
CA LEU A 109 13.85 0.56 -8.07
C LEU A 109 14.33 -0.72 -8.79
N MET A 110 15.56 -0.75 -9.32
CA MET A 110 16.13 -1.96 -9.92
C MET A 110 16.43 -3.02 -8.86
N GLU A 111 16.96 -2.62 -7.71
CA GLU A 111 17.25 -3.54 -6.60
C GLU A 111 15.96 -4.12 -6.01
N ALA A 112 14.93 -3.28 -5.86
CA ALA A 112 13.59 -3.70 -5.47
C ALA A 112 13.02 -4.74 -6.44
N PHE A 113 13.16 -4.50 -7.75
CA PHE A 113 12.73 -5.42 -8.79
C PHE A 113 13.48 -6.77 -8.72
N GLN A 114 14.79 -6.75 -8.48
CA GLN A 114 15.60 -7.96 -8.33
C GLN A 114 15.26 -8.75 -7.07
N GLU A 115 14.93 -8.08 -5.97
CA GLU A 115 14.47 -8.75 -4.74
C GLU A 115 13.14 -9.47 -4.98
N LEU A 116 12.20 -8.84 -5.69
CA LEU A 116 10.96 -9.49 -6.11
C LEU A 116 11.20 -10.68 -7.04
N GLU A 117 12.18 -10.60 -7.93
CA GLU A 117 12.58 -11.72 -8.80
C GLU A 117 13.14 -12.91 -8.02
N LYS A 118 13.87 -12.65 -6.93
CA LYS A 118 14.36 -13.72 -6.05
C LYS A 118 13.24 -14.39 -5.25
N GLU A 119 12.28 -13.60 -4.75
CA GLU A 119 11.20 -14.08 -3.88
C GLU A 119 10.10 -14.80 -4.68
N TYR A 120 9.66 -14.23 -5.80
CA TYR A 120 8.51 -14.72 -6.59
C TYR A 120 8.90 -15.39 -7.91
N GLY A 121 10.18 -15.35 -8.27
CA GLY A 121 10.67 -15.79 -9.57
C GLY A 121 10.50 -14.74 -10.68
N PRO A 122 11.13 -14.96 -11.85
CA PRO A 122 11.06 -14.03 -12.97
C PRO A 122 9.65 -13.97 -13.55
N PRO A 123 9.16 -12.78 -13.95
CA PRO A 123 7.84 -12.64 -14.55
C PRO A 123 7.76 -13.44 -15.89
N PRO A 124 6.59 -13.99 -16.23
CA PRO A 124 6.42 -14.79 -17.44
C PRO A 124 6.78 -14.01 -18.71
N ARG A 125 7.59 -14.63 -19.60
CA ARG A 125 8.29 -13.98 -20.72
C ARG A 125 7.40 -13.48 -21.88
N GLU A 126 6.09 -13.67 -21.84
CA GLU A 126 5.20 -13.51 -23.01
C GLU A 126 4.52 -12.13 -23.15
N LYS A 127 4.55 -11.26 -22.13
CA LYS A 127 4.02 -9.89 -22.18
C LYS A 127 4.88 -8.91 -21.37
N GLU A 128 4.57 -7.61 -21.46
CA GLU A 128 5.22 -6.52 -20.73
C GLU A 128 5.63 -6.97 -19.31
N GLN A 129 6.94 -7.00 -19.06
CA GLN A 129 7.52 -7.59 -17.86
C GLN A 129 7.29 -6.66 -16.67
N GLY A 130 6.85 -7.20 -15.53
CA GLY A 130 6.64 -6.42 -14.32
C GLY A 130 5.88 -7.18 -13.22
N TYR A 131 5.85 -6.59 -12.03
CA TYR A 131 5.05 -7.05 -10.90
C TYR A 131 3.82 -6.15 -10.76
N LEU A 132 2.64 -6.75 -10.74
CA LEU A 132 1.37 -6.06 -10.53
C LEU A 132 1.00 -6.12 -9.04
N PHE A 133 0.85 -4.95 -8.43
CA PHE A 133 0.35 -4.79 -7.08
C PHE A 133 -1.07 -4.24 -7.14
N GLN A 134 -1.99 -4.92 -6.47
CA GLN A 134 -3.39 -4.53 -6.38
C GLN A 134 -3.72 -4.46 -4.88
N ALA A 135 -3.63 -3.26 -4.31
CA ALA A 135 -4.01 -3.02 -2.92
C ALA A 135 -4.32 -1.54 -2.70
N LEU A 136 -5.38 -1.28 -1.93
CA LEU A 136 -5.81 0.04 -1.51
C LEU A 136 -5.65 0.13 0.00
N TRP A 137 -4.69 0.93 0.45
CA TRP A 137 -4.67 1.44 1.81
C TRP A 137 -4.57 2.96 1.71
N TYR A 138 -5.65 3.66 2.06
CA TYR A 138 -5.64 5.10 2.24
C TYR A 138 -5.76 5.42 3.71
N GLN A 139 -4.78 6.13 4.23
CA GLN A 139 -4.89 6.75 5.55
C GLN A 139 -5.55 8.11 5.37
N ALA A 140 -6.78 8.26 5.86
CA ALA A 140 -7.45 9.56 5.91
C ALA A 140 -6.99 10.31 7.18
N GLU A 141 -6.07 11.25 7.01
CA GLU A 141 -5.63 12.13 8.09
C GLU A 141 -6.50 13.39 8.15
N GLU A 142 -6.93 13.76 9.36
CA GLU A 142 -7.62 15.02 9.56
C GLU A 142 -6.58 16.11 9.77
N LEU A 143 -6.40 16.97 8.77
CA LEU A 143 -5.60 18.18 8.92
C LEU A 143 -6.34 19.12 9.89
N ASN A 144 -5.98 19.07 11.17
CA ASN A 144 -6.37 20.09 12.12
C ASN A 144 -5.58 21.36 11.79
N PRO A 145 -6.22 22.49 11.42
CA PRO A 145 -5.52 23.76 11.19
C PRO A 145 -5.00 24.42 12.49
N GLY A 146 -4.65 23.64 13.51
CA GLY A 146 -4.48 24.06 14.90
C GLY A 146 -3.09 23.93 15.51
N GLU A 147 -2.08 23.43 14.80
CA GLU A 147 -0.67 23.48 15.23
C GLU A 147 0.20 23.98 14.06
N GLY A 148 -0.19 25.13 13.50
CA GLY A 148 0.73 25.99 12.78
C GLY A 148 1.61 26.69 13.80
N ASP A 149 2.87 26.24 13.88
CA ASP A 149 4.00 26.97 14.44
C ASP A 149 3.84 28.48 14.18
N CYS A 150 3.92 29.27 15.24
CA CYS A 150 4.08 30.71 15.15
C CYS A 150 5.44 31.01 14.50
N PHE A 151 5.49 30.99 13.17
CA PHE A 151 6.54 31.70 12.44
C PHE A 151 6.25 33.19 12.55
N GLY A 152 6.95 33.84 13.48
CA GLY A 152 6.94 35.28 13.60
C GLY A 152 7.51 35.95 12.36
N ASP A 153 6.96 37.13 12.08
CA ASP A 153 7.74 38.37 11.96
C ASP A 153 6.92 39.52 12.57
#